data_AF-A0AAQ4DTV4-F1
#
_entry.id   AF-A0AAQ4DTV4-F1
#
_cell.length_a   1.000
_cell.length_b   1.000
_cell.length_c   1.000
_cell.angle_alpha   90.00
_cell.angle_beta   90.00
_cell.angle_gamma   90.00
#
_symmetry.space_group_name_H-M   'P 1'
#
loop_
_entity.id
_entity.type
_entity.pdbx_description
1 polymer ?
#
loop_
_entity_poly.entity_id
_entity_poly.type
_entity_poly.pdbx_seq_one_letter_code
_entity_poly.pdbx_strand_id
1 'polypeptide(L)'
;MEAPCLTFLLLAIYVNTSLAASPSKKRYVRPDTFVVETCFVATREYENYYTDYVHAVAYFGLARTSSVCTDMKVAIVHDIPNSYAAVVTLAHEVAHLLGATHDGQVPLQRPNKPPGSKKCPPTDGYLMGNGDLGANKYMLSSCSMAQIRARYK
;
A
#
# COMPACT_ATOMS: atom_id res chain seq x y z
N MET A 1 -4.12 -6.36 22.99
CA MET A 1 -5.31 -5.60 22.55
C MET A 1 -5.21 -5.50 21.04
N GLU A 2 -5.94 -6.34 20.31
CA GLU A 2 -5.97 -6.32 18.84
C GLU A 2 -7.04 -5.33 18.40
N ALA A 3 -6.67 -4.30 17.63
CA ALA A 3 -7.62 -3.36 17.08
C ALA A 3 -8.44 -4.05 15.96
N PRO A 4 -9.79 -3.99 15.99
CA PRO A 4 -10.61 -4.52 14.92
C PRO A 4 -10.39 -3.71 13.63
N CYS A 5 -10.37 -4.42 12.51
CA CYS A 5 -10.18 -3.86 11.17
C CYS A 5 -11.49 -3.20 10.69
N LEU A 6 -11.96 -2.12 11.32
CA LEU A 6 -13.09 -1.33 10.80
C LEU A 6 -13.18 0.10 11.39
N THR A 7 -13.08 1.09 10.48
CA THR A 7 -13.64 2.46 10.49
C THR A 7 -13.13 3.54 11.48
N PHE A 8 -12.77 4.77 11.00
CA PHE A 8 -13.22 6.14 11.48
C PHE A 8 -12.32 7.38 11.24
N LEU A 9 -12.72 8.30 10.31
CA LEU A 9 -12.39 9.69 9.76
C LEU A 9 -11.33 10.76 10.29
N LEU A 10 -10.56 11.41 9.35
CA LEU A 10 -9.68 12.66 9.33
C LEU A 10 -8.36 12.74 8.45
N LEU A 11 -8.44 13.01 7.13
CA LEU A 11 -7.38 13.50 6.18
C LEU A 11 -5.94 12.91 6.23
N ALA A 12 -5.47 12.38 5.09
CA ALA A 12 -4.54 11.23 4.96
C ALA A 12 -5.37 9.95 5.02
N ILE A 13 -5.36 9.13 3.96
CA ILE A 13 -6.34 8.06 3.63
C ILE A 13 -7.32 7.85 4.77
N TYR A 14 -8.45 8.53 4.68
CA TYR A 14 -9.38 8.50 5.78
C TYR A 14 -10.70 7.84 5.46
N VAL A 15 -10.74 6.58 5.86
CA VAL A 15 -11.90 5.70 5.90
C VAL A 15 -12.99 6.30 6.79
N ASN A 16 -14.07 6.78 6.19
CA ASN A 16 -15.34 6.90 6.92
C ASN A 16 -16.51 6.41 6.09
N THR A 17 -17.22 5.46 6.68
CA THR A 17 -18.55 5.07 6.24
C THR A 17 -19.55 5.85 7.09
N SER A 18 -20.44 6.60 6.44
CA SER A 18 -21.69 6.97 7.09
C SER A 18 -22.43 5.68 7.45
N LEU A 19 -22.57 5.40 8.74
CA LEU A 19 -23.44 4.37 9.28
C LEU A 19 -24.89 4.78 9.04
N ALA A 20 -25.59 4.05 8.16
CA ALA A 20 -26.98 3.76 8.44
C ALA A 20 -27.01 2.86 9.68
N ALA A 21 -27.48 3.42 10.79
CA ALA A 21 -27.58 2.72 12.06
C ALA A 21 -28.49 1.49 11.93
N SER A 22 -28.07 0.35 12.47
CA SER A 22 -29.00 -0.68 12.94
C SER A 22 -28.40 -1.39 14.16
N PRO A 23 -29.12 -1.42 15.30
CA PRO A 23 -28.64 -2.02 16.53
C PRO A 23 -28.97 -3.51 16.53
N SER A 24 -27.97 -4.35 16.31
CA SER A 24 -27.96 -5.71 16.88
C SER A 24 -26.55 -6.26 16.88
N LYS A 25 -26.18 -6.96 17.95
CA LYS A 25 -24.90 -7.65 18.13
C LYS A 25 -24.68 -8.65 16.99
N LYS A 26 -24.08 -8.21 15.88
CA LYS A 26 -23.65 -9.12 14.81
C LYS A 26 -22.25 -9.63 15.14
N ARG A 27 -22.13 -10.96 15.16
CA ARG A 27 -20.89 -11.72 15.23
C ARG A 27 -19.86 -11.10 14.27
N TYR A 28 -18.67 -10.78 14.78
CA TYR A 28 -17.57 -10.27 13.96
C TYR A 28 -17.18 -11.32 12.91
N VAL A 29 -17.56 -11.09 11.66
CA VAL A 29 -17.14 -11.88 10.50
C VAL A 29 -15.91 -11.20 9.93
N ARG A 30 -14.82 -11.94 9.77
CA ARG A 30 -13.61 -11.44 9.10
C ARG A 30 -14.01 -11.10 7.66
N PRO A 31 -13.95 -9.83 7.22
CA PRO A 31 -14.41 -9.50 5.88
C PRO A 31 -13.44 -10.05 4.84
N ASP A 32 -13.96 -10.76 3.83
CA ASP A 32 -13.19 -11.28 2.68
C ASP A 32 -12.83 -10.18 1.67
N THR A 33 -13.21 -8.93 1.95
CA THR A 33 -13.00 -7.77 1.09
C THR A 33 -12.61 -6.59 1.95
N PHE A 34 -11.56 -5.87 1.54
CA PHE A 34 -11.21 -4.57 2.10
C PHE A 34 -11.48 -3.50 1.06
N VAL A 35 -11.99 -2.35 1.50
CA VAL A 35 -12.24 -1.19 0.64
C VAL A 35 -11.00 -0.30 0.66
N VAL A 36 -10.48 0.01 -0.52
CA VAL A 36 -9.46 1.05 -0.70
C VAL A 36 -10.19 2.33 -1.10
N GLU A 37 -10.12 3.35 -0.25
CA GLU A 37 -10.67 4.66 -0.53
C GLU A 37 -9.55 5.61 -0.97
N THR A 38 -9.72 6.22 -2.14
CA THR A 38 -8.72 7.10 -2.76
C THR A 38 -9.20 8.55 -2.67
N CYS A 39 -8.41 9.41 -2.02
CA CYS A 39 -8.68 10.86 -1.93
C CYS A 39 -7.63 11.63 -2.74
N PHE A 40 -8.07 12.55 -3.59
CA PHE A 40 -7.18 13.41 -4.38
C PHE A 40 -7.05 14.77 -3.70
N VAL A 41 -5.83 15.12 -3.27
CA VAL A 41 -5.50 16.47 -2.81
C VAL A 41 -4.73 17.15 -3.93
N ALA A 42 -5.34 18.17 -4.54
CA ALA A 42 -4.70 18.98 -5.57
C ALA A 42 -4.31 20.33 -4.98
N THR A 43 -3.05 20.73 -5.18
CA THR A 43 -2.56 22.08 -4.88
C THR A 43 -2.04 22.72 -6.18
N ARG A 44 -2.17 24.04 -6.29
CA ARG A 44 -1.61 24.81 -7.40
C ARG A 44 -0.13 25.13 -7.24
N GLU A 45 0.41 24.97 -6.04
CA GLU A 45 1.77 25.38 -5.66
C GLU A 45 2.64 24.17 -5.31
N TYR A 46 2.60 23.12 -6.13
CA TYR A 46 3.43 21.93 -5.93
C TYR A 46 4.68 21.95 -6.82
N GLU A 47 5.84 22.13 -6.22
CA GLU A 47 7.13 21.92 -6.89
C GLU A 47 7.61 20.47 -6.67
N ASN A 48 7.77 19.74 -7.77
CA ASN A 48 8.35 18.41 -7.77
C ASN A 48 9.89 18.52 -7.78
N TYR A 49 10.56 18.03 -6.72
CA TYR A 49 12.02 18.07 -6.59
C TYR A 49 12.75 16.96 -7.38
N TYR A 50 12.03 15.99 -7.96
CA TYR A 50 12.64 14.88 -8.69
C TYR A 50 13.00 15.28 -10.13
N THR A 51 14.22 14.94 -10.54
CA THR A 51 14.83 15.41 -11.80
C THR A 51 14.47 14.57 -13.03
N ASP A 52 13.78 13.43 -12.88
CA ASP A 52 13.30 12.66 -14.03
C ASP A 52 11.94 11.98 -13.80
N TYR A 53 11.25 11.69 -14.91
CA TYR A 53 9.90 11.15 -14.95
C TYR A 53 9.80 9.71 -14.42
N VAL A 54 10.88 8.92 -14.49
CA VAL A 54 10.85 7.50 -14.10
C VAL A 54 10.95 7.38 -12.58
N HIS A 55 11.88 8.13 -11.96
CA HIS A 55 11.98 8.27 -10.51
C HIS A 55 10.77 9.01 -9.93
N ALA A 56 10.23 9.99 -10.66
CA ALA A 56 9.00 10.69 -10.29
C ALA A 56 7.71 9.84 -10.40
N VAL A 57 7.75 8.63 -10.92
CA VAL A 57 6.58 7.72 -10.92
C VAL A 57 6.82 6.53 -10.00
N ALA A 58 8.06 6.09 -9.83
CA ALA A 58 8.42 4.98 -8.96
C ALA A 58 8.53 5.35 -7.45
N TYR A 59 8.90 6.59 -7.10
CA TYR A 59 9.28 6.95 -5.71
C TYR A 59 8.35 7.95 -5.00
N PHE A 60 7.15 8.18 -5.51
CA PHE A 60 6.22 9.16 -4.95
C PHE A 60 5.22 8.61 -3.93
N GLY A 61 5.45 7.37 -3.50
CA GLY A 61 4.61 6.66 -2.57
C GLY A 61 5.23 6.55 -1.18
N LEU A 62 4.40 6.59 -0.15
CA LEU A 62 4.79 6.28 1.23
C LEU A 62 3.68 5.50 1.93
N ALA A 63 3.99 4.29 2.40
CA ALA A 63 3.08 3.48 3.21
C ALA A 63 3.78 2.87 4.42
N ARG A 64 3.02 2.70 5.50
CA ARG A 64 3.50 1.91 6.63
C ARG A 64 3.31 0.43 6.34
N THR A 65 4.40 -0.31 6.11
CA THR A 65 4.31 -1.74 5.80
C THR A 65 3.56 -2.54 6.88
N SER A 66 2.70 -3.49 6.48
CA SER A 66 1.96 -4.41 7.36
C SER A 66 0.97 -3.75 8.33
N SER A 67 0.41 -2.60 7.97
CA SER A 67 -0.35 -1.74 8.89
C SER A 67 -1.87 -1.78 8.69
N VAL A 68 -2.40 -2.54 7.72
CA VAL A 68 -3.84 -2.49 7.37
C VAL A 68 -4.78 -2.75 8.56
N CYS A 69 -4.36 -3.56 9.54
CA CYS A 69 -5.11 -3.85 10.77
C CYS A 69 -4.69 -2.97 11.96
N THR A 70 -4.17 -1.77 11.70
CA THR A 70 -3.73 -0.81 12.72
C THR A 70 -4.35 0.55 12.45
N ASP A 71 -4.12 1.50 13.35
CA ASP A 71 -4.55 2.90 13.14
C ASP A 71 -3.73 3.59 12.05
N MET A 72 -2.58 3.04 11.67
CA MET A 72 -1.67 3.62 10.67
C MET A 72 -1.82 2.98 9.28
N LYS A 73 -3.04 2.57 8.93
CA LYS A 73 -3.45 1.96 7.66
C LYS A 73 -3.53 2.99 6.51
N VAL A 74 -2.46 3.75 6.32
CA VAL A 74 -2.40 4.90 5.41
C VAL A 74 -1.21 4.78 4.46
N ALA A 75 -1.48 5.08 3.20
CA ALA A 75 -0.54 5.24 2.11
C ALA A 75 -0.72 6.65 1.50
N ILE A 76 0.32 7.24 0.95
CA ILE A 76 0.22 8.50 0.20
C ILE A 76 0.92 8.28 -1.12
N VAL A 77 0.34 8.77 -2.21
CA VAL A 77 0.97 8.77 -3.54
C VAL A 77 0.80 10.13 -4.17
N HIS A 78 1.81 10.59 -4.91
CA HIS A 78 1.66 11.78 -5.74
C HIS A 78 1.44 11.38 -7.19
N ASP A 79 0.57 12.14 -7.86
CA ASP A 79 0.26 11.96 -9.28
C ASP A 79 0.53 13.25 -10.05
N ILE A 80 0.87 13.10 -11.33
CA ILE A 80 0.99 14.23 -12.24
C ILE A 80 -0.43 14.57 -12.74
N PRO A 81 -0.88 15.84 -12.63
CA PRO A 81 -2.21 16.24 -13.06
C PRO A 81 -2.54 15.73 -14.47
N ASN A 82 -3.73 15.14 -14.63
CA ASN A 82 -4.25 14.56 -15.87
C ASN A 82 -3.51 13.33 -16.43
N SER A 83 -2.52 12.76 -15.71
CA SER A 83 -1.76 11.60 -16.20
C SER A 83 -2.31 10.26 -15.72
N TYR A 84 -2.92 10.21 -14.53
CA TYR A 84 -3.28 8.96 -13.85
C TYR A 84 -2.11 7.97 -13.74
N ALA A 85 -0.86 8.46 -13.79
CA ALA A 85 0.34 7.64 -13.84
C ALA A 85 0.62 6.97 -12.48
N ALA A 86 0.18 7.59 -11.38
CA ALA A 86 0.38 7.11 -10.02
C ALA A 86 -0.44 5.87 -9.64
N VAL A 87 -1.29 5.33 -10.53
CA VAL A 87 -2.08 4.11 -10.24
C VAL A 87 -1.17 2.93 -9.92
N VAL A 88 0.00 2.83 -10.56
CA VAL A 88 1.00 1.78 -10.27
C VAL A 88 1.62 1.99 -8.89
N THR A 89 2.00 3.23 -8.58
CA THR A 89 2.52 3.64 -7.27
C THR A 89 1.49 3.36 -6.17
N LEU A 90 0.22 3.63 -6.42
CA LEU A 90 -0.86 3.32 -5.48
C LEU A 90 -0.94 1.83 -5.19
N ALA A 91 -0.87 0.99 -6.23
CA ALA A 91 -0.84 -0.46 -6.05
C ALA A 91 0.38 -0.93 -5.26
N HIS A 92 1.55 -0.32 -5.49
CA HIS A 92 2.78 -0.57 -4.72
C HIS A 92 2.59 -0.25 -3.23
N GLU A 93 2.06 0.93 -2.92
CA GLU A 93 1.84 1.34 -1.53
C GLU A 93 0.77 0.51 -0.83
N VAL A 94 -0.28 0.10 -1.55
CA VAL A 94 -1.27 -0.85 -1.02
C VAL A 94 -0.62 -2.21 -0.72
N ALA A 95 0.28 -2.70 -1.57
CA ALA A 95 1.01 -3.94 -1.29
C ALA A 95 1.88 -3.81 -0.03
N HIS A 96 2.49 -2.65 0.21
CA HIS A 96 3.14 -2.37 1.50
C HIS A 96 2.17 -2.46 2.67
N LEU A 97 1.00 -1.80 2.63
CA LEU A 97 0.00 -1.89 3.70
C LEU A 97 -0.41 -3.33 4.02
N LEU A 98 -0.53 -4.15 2.96
CA LEU A 98 -0.84 -5.58 3.02
C LEU A 98 0.33 -6.45 3.53
N GLY A 99 1.54 -5.87 3.63
CA GLY A 99 2.68 -6.48 4.29
C GLY A 99 3.78 -6.98 3.37
N ALA A 100 3.75 -6.64 2.08
CA ALA A 100 4.90 -6.84 1.20
C ALA A 100 6.03 -5.85 1.52
N THR A 101 7.27 -6.32 1.53
CA THR A 101 8.47 -5.48 1.44
C THR A 101 8.91 -5.36 -0.01
N HIS A 102 9.82 -4.43 -0.33
CA HIS A 102 10.45 -4.42 -1.64
C HIS A 102 11.07 -5.78 -1.96
N ASP A 103 11.05 -6.16 -3.24
CA ASP A 103 11.83 -7.28 -3.76
C ASP A 103 13.32 -6.99 -3.53
N GLY A 104 14.12 -8.02 -3.28
CA GLY A 104 15.53 -7.90 -2.92
C GLY A 104 15.79 -7.45 -1.47
N GLN A 105 14.77 -6.99 -0.76
CA GLN A 105 14.96 -6.40 0.57
C GLN A 105 15.32 -7.45 1.63
N VAL A 106 16.24 -7.07 2.53
CA VAL A 106 16.48 -7.79 3.79
C VAL A 106 15.23 -7.71 4.69
N PRO A 107 15.06 -8.65 5.66
CA PRO A 107 14.05 -8.48 6.69
C PRO A 107 14.17 -7.10 7.36
N LEU A 108 13.04 -6.44 7.64
CA LEU A 108 13.01 -5.17 8.37
C LEU A 108 13.66 -5.32 9.77
N GLN A 109 14.05 -4.24 10.44
CA GLN A 109 14.61 -4.35 11.81
C GLN A 109 13.55 -4.04 12.88
N ARG A 110 12.49 -4.88 12.93
CA ARG A 110 11.40 -4.73 13.92
C ARG A 110 10.74 -6.07 14.29
N PRO A 111 10.07 -6.18 15.45
CA PRO A 111 9.26 -7.35 15.81
C PRO A 111 8.13 -7.61 14.80
N ASN A 112 7.72 -8.88 14.64
CA ASN A 112 6.63 -9.29 13.73
C ASN A 112 6.80 -8.81 12.27
N LYS A 113 8.04 -8.70 11.83
CA LYS A 113 8.40 -8.29 10.47
C LYS A 113 8.14 -9.37 9.42
N PRO A 114 7.91 -8.96 8.17
CA PRO A 114 8.09 -9.86 7.03
C PRO A 114 9.53 -10.40 6.96
N PRO A 115 9.74 -11.64 6.50
CA PRO A 115 11.06 -12.29 6.41
C PRO A 115 12.00 -11.68 5.34
N GLY A 116 11.64 -10.55 4.73
CA GLY A 116 12.33 -9.98 3.57
C GLY A 116 12.04 -10.74 2.28
N SER A 117 12.55 -10.21 1.16
CA SER A 117 12.26 -10.69 -0.19
C SER A 117 13.53 -10.93 -1.02
N LYS A 118 14.69 -11.20 -0.37
CA LYS A 118 15.98 -11.45 -1.06
C LYS A 118 15.95 -12.49 -2.19
N LYS A 119 15.01 -13.43 -2.16
CA LYS A 119 14.85 -14.48 -3.18
C LYS A 119 14.22 -13.97 -4.47
N CYS A 120 13.57 -12.81 -4.44
CA CYS A 120 13.00 -12.14 -5.61
C CYS A 120 13.91 -10.96 -5.94
N PRO A 121 14.69 -11.01 -7.03
CA PRO A 121 15.54 -9.91 -7.45
C PRO A 121 14.72 -8.64 -7.71
N PRO A 122 15.18 -7.45 -7.28
CA PRO A 122 14.45 -6.22 -7.54
C PRO A 122 14.46 -5.83 -9.03
N THR A 123 15.40 -6.38 -9.81
CA THR A 123 15.57 -6.18 -11.26
C THR A 123 14.62 -7.04 -12.11
N ASP A 124 13.83 -7.93 -11.49
CA ASP A 124 12.85 -8.74 -12.24
C ASP A 124 11.65 -7.90 -12.70
N GLY A 125 11.58 -6.63 -12.29
CA GLY A 125 10.59 -5.65 -12.74
C GLY A 125 9.18 -5.90 -12.24
N TYR A 126 9.00 -6.65 -11.15
CA TYR A 126 7.72 -6.78 -10.46
C TYR A 126 7.34 -5.48 -9.74
N LEU A 127 6.07 -5.36 -9.36
CA LEU A 127 5.50 -4.16 -8.73
C LEU A 127 6.31 -3.66 -7.52
N MET A 128 6.89 -4.56 -6.73
CA MET A 128 7.70 -4.24 -5.54
C MET A 128 9.22 -4.18 -5.80
N GLY A 129 9.65 -4.22 -7.06
CA GLY A 129 11.05 -4.15 -7.49
C GLY A 129 11.58 -2.73 -7.65
N ASN A 130 12.60 -2.54 -8.49
CA ASN A 130 13.28 -1.24 -8.72
C ASN A 130 12.43 -0.18 -9.44
N GLY A 131 11.16 -0.46 -9.74
CA GLY A 131 10.29 0.46 -10.49
C GLY A 131 10.45 0.38 -12.01
N ASP A 132 11.14 -0.63 -12.52
CA ASP A 132 11.35 -0.83 -13.95
C ASP A 132 9.99 -1.09 -14.64
N LEU A 133 9.65 -0.28 -15.66
CA LEU A 133 8.40 -0.42 -16.43
C LEU A 133 8.38 -1.64 -17.38
N GLY A 134 9.05 -2.73 -17.00
CA GLY A 134 9.14 -3.99 -17.74
C GLY A 134 7.83 -4.77 -17.80
N ALA A 135 7.89 -6.00 -18.32
CA ALA A 135 6.71 -6.84 -18.54
C ALA A 135 5.97 -7.20 -17.24
N ASN A 136 6.66 -7.21 -16.10
CA ASN A 136 6.13 -7.64 -14.81
C ASN A 136 5.60 -6.49 -13.93
N LYS A 137 5.64 -5.23 -14.40
CA LYS A 137 5.40 -4.03 -13.58
C LYS A 137 4.05 -3.96 -12.87
N TYR A 138 3.06 -4.70 -13.38
CA TYR A 138 1.71 -4.76 -12.82
C TYR A 138 1.44 -6.03 -11.99
N MET A 139 2.47 -6.85 -11.75
CA MET A 139 2.36 -8.13 -11.06
C MET A 139 3.13 -8.11 -9.75
N LEU A 140 2.62 -8.84 -8.75
CA LEU A 140 3.35 -9.12 -7.53
C LEU A 140 4.31 -10.30 -7.74
N SER A 141 5.52 -10.19 -7.20
CA SER A 141 6.45 -11.31 -7.14
C SER A 141 5.91 -12.44 -6.24
N SER A 142 6.49 -13.63 -6.37
CA SER A 142 6.19 -14.75 -5.48
C SER A 142 6.49 -14.44 -4.01
N CYS A 143 7.52 -13.62 -3.74
CA CYS A 143 7.86 -13.15 -2.40
C CYS A 143 6.78 -12.23 -1.84
N SER A 144 6.36 -11.23 -2.62
CA SER A 144 5.31 -10.28 -2.21
C SER A 144 4.00 -11.00 -1.90
N MET A 145 3.56 -11.92 -2.77
CA MET A 145 2.37 -12.73 -2.53
C MET A 145 2.47 -13.60 -1.28
N ALA A 146 3.62 -14.23 -1.05
CA ALA A 146 3.84 -15.07 0.12
C ALA A 146 3.78 -14.27 1.42
N GLN A 147 4.38 -13.06 1.45
CA GLN A 147 4.36 -12.18 2.61
C GLN A 147 2.95 -11.70 2.96
N ILE A 148 2.20 -11.25 1.95
CA ILE A 148 0.80 -10.83 2.13
C ILE A 148 -0.05 -11.99 2.68
N ARG A 149 0.05 -13.19 2.08
CA ARG A 149 -0.69 -14.37 2.53
C ARG A 149 -0.31 -14.80 3.95
N ALA A 150 0.96 -14.68 4.33
CA ALA A 150 1.41 -15.04 5.67
C ALA A 150 0.84 -14.12 6.76
N ARG A 151 0.45 -12.88 6.41
CA ARG A 151 0.02 -11.87 7.38
C ARG A 151 -1.43 -12.01 7.86
N TYR A 152 -2.31 -12.61 7.06
CA TYR A 152 -3.77 -12.61 7.29
C TYR A 152 -4.41 -13.99 7.51
N LYS A 153 -3.63 -14.95 8.03
CA LYS A 153 -4.12 -16.29 8.42
C LYS A 153 -5.05 -16.22 9.64
#